data_AF-A0A7W1PR13-F1
#
_entry.id   AF-A0A7W1PR13-F1
#
_cell.length_a   1.000
_cell.length_b   1.000
_cell.length_c   1.000
_cell.angle_alpha   90.00
_cell.angle_beta   90.00
_cell.angle_gamma   90.00
#
_symmetry.space_group_name_H-M   'P 1'
#
loop_
_entity.id
_entity.type
_entity.pdbx_description
1 polymer ?
#
loop_
_entity_poly.entity_id
_entity_poly.type
_entity_poly.pdbx_seq_one_letter_code
_entity_poly.pdbx_strand_id
1 'polypeptide(L)' 'MELARTRYAGLNHSHLADLLAEREGITLERSTIRRILLRAGIRSPRPRRPPAHRSRRERMHREG' A
#
# COMPACT_ATOMS: atom_id res chain seq x y z
N MET A 1 15.53 -8.01 8.60
CA MET A 1 14.11 -7.56 8.65
C MET A 1 13.91 -6.28 9.45
N GLU A 2 14.92 -5.86 10.23
CA GLU A 2 14.86 -4.66 11.06
C GLU A 2 14.61 -3.38 10.24
N LEU A 3 15.33 -3.19 9.13
CA LEU A 3 15.18 -2.04 8.23
C LEU A 3 13.75 -1.83 7.71
N ALA A 4 13.03 -2.91 7.40
CA ALA A 4 11.65 -2.81 6.92
C ALA A 4 10.65 -2.43 8.04
N ARG A 5 10.97 -2.74 9.30
CA ARG A 5 10.13 -2.41 10.47
C ARG A 5 10.47 -1.06 11.09
N THR A 6 11.69 -0.56 10.86
CA THR A 6 12.18 0.71 11.42
C THR A 6 12.29 1.78 10.33
N ARG A 7 13.32 1.70 9.49
CA ARG A 7 13.70 2.73 8.50
C ARG A 7 12.69 2.92 7.38
N TYR A 8 12.03 1.84 6.97
CA TYR A 8 11.04 1.82 5.88
C TYR A 8 9.64 1.42 6.37
N ALA A 9 9.35 1.68 7.65
CA ALA A 9 8.07 1.36 8.26
C ALA A 9 6.92 2.05 7.51
N GLY A 10 5.84 1.30 7.25
CA GLY A 10 4.64 1.84 6.60
C GLY A 10 4.76 2.04 5.08
N LEU A 11 5.88 1.68 4.45
CA LEU A 11 5.97 1.65 3.00
C LEU A 11 5.31 0.41 2.41
N ASN A 12 4.76 0.55 1.21
CA ASN A 12 4.32 -0.60 0.44
C ASN A 12 5.54 -1.37 -0.10
N HIS A 13 5.34 -2.64 -0.47
CA HIS A 13 6.46 -3.49 -0.90
C HIS A 13 7.13 -3.01 -2.20
N SER A 14 6.41 -2.30 -3.07
CA SER A 14 6.99 -1.76 -4.31
C SER A 14 7.97 -0.64 -4.00
N HIS A 15 7.55 0.34 -3.20
CA HIS A 15 8.39 1.47 -2.80
C HIS A 15 9.60 1.00 -1.97
N LEU A 16 9.41 -0.01 -1.12
CA LEU A 16 10.55 -0.62 -0.42
C LEU A 16 11.56 -1.24 -1.40
N ALA A 17 11.10 -1.89 -2.47
CA ALA A 17 11.99 -2.46 -3.49
C ALA A 17 12.79 -1.37 -4.22
N ASP A 18 12.14 -0.26 -4.57
CA ASP A 18 12.82 0.88 -5.22
C ASP A 18 13.90 1.47 -4.31
N LEU A 19 13.60 1.67 -3.02
CA LEU A 19 14.57 2.21 -2.05
C LEU A 19 15.71 1.24 -1.75
N LEU A 20 15.46 -0.07 -1.74
CA LEU A 20 16.51 -1.08 -1.58
C LEU A 20 17.45 -1.10 -2.80
N ALA A 21 16.92 -0.90 -4.00
CA ALA A 21 17.73 -0.78 -5.21
C ALA A 21 18.54 0.52 -5.22
N GLU A 22 17.93 1.67 -4.91
CA GLU A 22 18.61 2.98 -4.93
C GLU A 22 19.63 3.15 -3.80
N ARG A 23 19.27 2.79 -2.56
CA ARG A 23 20.09 3.14 -1.38
C ARG A 23 21.06 2.05 -0.95
N GLU A 24 20.66 0.79 -1.13
CA GLU A 24 21.43 -0.36 -0.65
C GLU A 24 22.04 -1.15 -1.83
N GLY A 25 21.71 -0.80 -3.08
CA GLY A 25 22.17 -1.51 -4.28
C GLY A 25 21.61 -2.94 -4.42
N ILE A 26 20.56 -3.26 -3.67
CA ILE A 26 19.98 -4.61 -3.62
C ILE A 26 18.89 -4.72 -4.71
N THR A 27 19.29 -5.15 -5.90
CA THR A 27 18.39 -5.35 -7.04
C THR A 27 17.74 -6.74 -7.00
N LEU A 28 16.84 -6.95 -6.03
CA LEU A 28 16.02 -8.16 -5.97
C LEU A 28 14.69 -7.96 -6.69
N GLU A 29 14.18 -9.02 -7.29
CA GLU A 29 12.87 -9.01 -7.93
C GLU A 29 11.76 -8.76 -6.88
N ARG A 30 10.75 -7.95 -7.24
CA ARG A 30 9.68 -7.52 -6.33
C ARG A 30 8.95 -8.69 -5.67
N SER A 31 8.78 -9.81 -6.39
CA SER A 31 8.16 -11.02 -5.84
C SER A 31 9.00 -11.67 -4.75
N THR A 32 10.33 -11.65 -4.87
CA THR A 32 11.28 -12.16 -3.88
C THR A 32 11.22 -11.34 -2.60
N ILE A 33 11.29 -10.00 -2.72
CA ILE A 33 11.15 -9.09 -1.58
C ILE A 33 9.80 -9.34 -0.87
N ARG A 34 8.71 -9.42 -1.64
CA ARG A 34 7.38 -9.73 -1.10
C ARG A 34 7.35 -11.08 -0.36
N ARG A 35 7.92 -12.15 -0.91
CA ARG A 35 7.97 -13.48 -0.26
C ARG A 35 8.72 -13.41 1.07
N ILE A 36 9.87 -12.74 1.08
CA ILE A 36 10.72 -12.60 2.26
C ILE A 36 9.98 -11.80 3.35
N LEU A 37 9.35 -10.67 3.00
CA LEU A 37 8.56 -9.85 3.93
C LEU A 37 7.35 -10.60 4.49
N LEU A 38 6.61 -11.31 3.64
CA LEU A 38 5.46 -12.11 4.07
C LEU A 38 5.89 -13.24 5.02
N ARG A 39 7.01 -13.91 4.74
CA ARG A 39 7.57 -14.94 5.62
C ARG A 39 8.00 -14.36 6.98
N ALA A 40 8.43 -13.11 7.01
CA ALA A 40 8.72 -12.37 8.24
C ALA A 40 7.50 -11.72 8.91
N GLY A 41 6.28 -12.00 8.41
CA GLY A 41 5.02 -11.48 8.95
C GLY A 41 4.79 -9.99 8.67
N ILE A 42 5.60 -9.36 7.84
CA ILE A 42 5.46 -7.96 7.45
C ILE A 42 4.48 -7.87 6.29
N ARG A 43 3.30 -7.32 6.55
CA ARG A 43 2.29 -7.09 5.52
C ARG A 43 2.34 -5.63 5.10
N SER A 44 2.28 -5.40 3.78
CA SER A 44 2.10 -4.06 3.22
C SER A 44 0.84 -3.43 3.80
N PRO A 45 0.88 -2.15 4.19
CA PRO A 45 -0.33 -1.40 4.53
C PRO A 45 -1.30 -1.45 3.36
N ARG A 46 -2.56 -1.77 3.65
CA ARG A 46 -3.66 -1.76 2.67
C ARG A 46 -4.74 -0.83 3.20
N PRO A 47 -4.68 0.47 2.88
CA PRO A 47 -5.78 1.36 3.20
C PRO A 47 -7.04 0.87 2.47
N ARG A 48 -8.14 0.73 3.21
CA ARG A 48 -9.44 0.45 2.61
C ARG A 48 -9.92 1.69 1.85
N ARG A 49 -10.45 1.50 0.65
CA ARG A 49 -11.13 2.58 -0.08
C ARG A 49 -12.40 2.95 0.70
N PRO A 50 -12.65 4.23 1.00
CA PRO A 50 -13.91 4.63 1.63
C PRO A 50 -15.09 4.24 0.72
N PRO A 51 -16.26 3.90 1.28
CA PRO A 51 -17.45 3.64 0.48
C PRO A 51 -17.74 4.85 -0.42
N ALA A 52 -18.02 4.61 -1.69
CA ALA A 52 -18.59 5.66 -2.53
C ALA A 52 -19.96 5.99 -1.96
N HIS A 53 -20.10 7.14 -1.27
CA HIS A 53 -21.41 7.70 -0.99
C HIS A 53 -22.10 7.89 -2.33
N ARG A 54 -23.15 7.11 -2.59
CA ARG A 54 -23.96 7.31 -3.80
C ARG A 54 -24.57 8.70 -3.67
N SER A 55 -24.17 9.63 -4.54
CA SER A 55 -24.79 10.95 -4.59
C SER A 55 -26.29 10.77 -4.73
N ARG A 56 -27.04 11.36 -3.82
CA ARG A 56 -28.50 11.35 -3.88
C ARG A 56 -28.89 12.18 -5.10
N ARG A 57 -29.68 11.62 -6.01
CA ARG A 57 -30.26 12.38 -7.14
C ARG A 57 -31.09 13.53 -6.56
N GLU A 58 -31.03 14.69 -7.20
CA GLU A 58 -31.89 15.82 -6.83
C GLU A 58 -33.36 15.39 -6.85
N ARG A 59 -34.14 15.89 -5.88
CA ARG A 59 -35.57 15.62 -5.84
C ARG A 59 -36.25 16.39 -6.97
N MET A 60 -37.08 15.70 -7.75
CA MET A 60 -37.94 16.35 -8.72
C MET A 60 -38.92 17.28 -7.98
N HIS A 61 -39.06 18.50 -8.49
CA HIS A 61 -39.99 19.49 -7.94
C HIS A 61 -41.42 18.92 -7.96
N ARG A 62 -42.16 19.06 -6.86
CA ARG A 62 -43.60 18.74 -6.83
C ARG A 62 -44.36 20.03 -7.10
N GLU A 63 -45.15 20.05 -8.16
CA GLU A 63 -46.17 21.07 -8.35
C GLU A 63 -47.25 20.88 -7.28
N GLY A 64 -47.61 21.97 -6.62
CA GLY A 64 -48.59 22.00 -5.52
C GLY A 64 -50.01 22.16 -6.02
#